data_AF-A0AAU4HZR0-F1
#
_entry.id   AF-A0AAU4HZR0-F1
#
_cell.length_a   1.000
_cell.length_b   1.000
_cell.length_c   1.000
_cell.angle_alpha   90.00
_cell.angle_beta   90.00
_cell.angle_gamma   90.00
#
_symmetry.space_group_name_H-M   'P 1'
#
loop_
_entity.id
_entity.type
_entity.pdbx_description
1 polymer ?
#
loop_
_entity_poly.entity_id
_entity_poly.type
_entity_poly.pdbx_seq_one_letter_code
_entity_poly.pdbx_strand_id
1 'polypeptide(L)'
;MNATEAQKHEVLVLGAGYAGLAAAIQLAARTRKRGDVRVTLVNPFEEFTERLRLHMTATGQETAEMSIRELLEGTGAVFVRGWVTALDVGAKTVRIDDDRVLGYDTLVYGLGSVADTVAVPGVDAHAHTLNSAQDAVLLADRLARLGGGTVVVAGSGLTGVEAAEEVAERYPEFQVTLLSRGEPGAGMHPRAKAHLDAGLARLGVRVLCGVEVTEVRPDSVELADGSSIGPWLPEPVLTGPATADGAAADSVSIALLVVLETLSPLERAVFVLKEVFAFSYAEIAEAVERAEPAVRQAAHRAREHVRARRPRFTTDRAVQRDVAERFFAAATGGDINALMELLSPDVTLWTDGGGKVRQALKPVVGLKSVAGWFAALGTASYQGVEPHEMRAEFTSINGGPGVVFHAPDRVLATMSFDFDPEGRISAIHNVANPDKLRAVTEGIRRELA
;
A
#
# COMPACT_ATOMS: atom_id res chain seq x y z
N MET A 1 -52.17 -28.49 38.36
CA MET A 1 -50.72 -28.71 38.22
C MET A 1 -50.43 -28.67 36.73
N ASN A 2 -49.73 -27.63 36.31
CA ASN A 2 -49.51 -27.29 34.90
C ASN A 2 -48.70 -28.38 34.20
N ALA A 3 -49.11 -28.72 32.99
CA ALA A 3 -48.34 -29.55 32.08
C ALA A 3 -46.95 -28.93 31.91
N THR A 4 -45.92 -29.63 32.39
CA THR A 4 -44.52 -29.37 32.06
C THR A 4 -44.41 -29.22 30.54
N GLU A 5 -44.08 -28.02 30.07
CA GLU A 5 -43.62 -27.82 28.69
C GLU A 5 -42.52 -28.84 28.44
N ALA A 6 -42.78 -29.79 27.53
CA ALA A 6 -41.75 -30.74 27.14
C ALA A 6 -40.53 -29.96 26.64
N GLN A 7 -39.38 -30.21 27.25
CA GLN A 7 -38.13 -29.53 26.90
C GLN A 7 -37.84 -29.76 25.42
N LYS A 8 -37.84 -28.68 24.63
CA LYS A 8 -37.55 -28.73 23.21
C LYS A 8 -36.06 -29.00 23.01
N HIS A 9 -35.73 -29.78 21.98
CA HIS A 9 -34.36 -29.95 21.50
C HIS A 9 -33.89 -28.64 20.89
N GLU A 10 -32.87 -28.02 21.48
CA GLU A 10 -32.38 -26.70 21.09
C GLU A 10 -31.27 -26.83 20.03
N VAL A 11 -31.56 -26.38 18.81
CA VAL A 11 -30.59 -26.27 17.71
C VAL A 11 -30.15 -24.82 17.60
N LEU A 12 -28.88 -24.56 17.93
CA LEU A 12 -28.30 -23.23 17.87
C LEU A 12 -27.40 -23.11 16.64
N VAL A 13 -27.67 -22.12 15.79
CA VAL A 13 -26.89 -21.81 14.60
C VAL A 13 -26.15 -20.49 14.84
N LEU A 14 -24.83 -20.50 14.73
CA LEU A 14 -24.00 -19.31 14.93
C LEU A 14 -23.57 -18.72 13.60
N GLY A 15 -23.88 -17.46 13.36
CA GLY A 15 -23.54 -16.71 12.15
C GLY A 15 -24.60 -16.84 11.06
N ALA A 16 -25.02 -15.70 10.51
CA ALA A 16 -26.00 -15.63 9.42
C ALA A 16 -25.33 -15.40 8.05
N GLY A 17 -24.11 -15.91 7.85
CA GLY A 17 -23.53 -16.02 6.50
C GLY A 17 -24.25 -17.08 5.66
N TYR A 18 -23.79 -17.33 4.43
CA TYR A 18 -24.42 -18.27 3.50
C TYR A 18 -24.74 -19.64 4.12
N ALA A 19 -23.76 -20.26 4.79
CA ALA A 19 -23.91 -21.59 5.37
C ALA A 19 -24.87 -21.59 6.57
N GLY A 20 -24.72 -20.64 7.50
CA GLY A 20 -25.53 -20.59 8.71
C GLY A 20 -26.98 -20.22 8.42
N LEU A 21 -27.23 -19.23 7.56
CA LEU A 21 -28.59 -18.87 7.16
C LEU A 21 -29.28 -20.03 6.42
N ALA A 22 -28.59 -20.67 5.46
CA ALA A 22 -29.14 -21.83 4.76
C ALA A 22 -29.43 -22.99 5.73
N ALA A 23 -28.53 -23.26 6.69
CA ALA A 23 -28.74 -24.28 7.71
C ALA A 23 -29.97 -23.96 8.57
N ALA A 24 -30.11 -22.72 9.07
CA ALA A 24 -31.25 -22.30 9.88
C ALA A 24 -32.58 -22.47 9.13
N ILE A 25 -32.65 -21.99 7.87
CA ILE A 25 -33.86 -22.10 7.04
C ILE A 25 -34.21 -23.57 6.78
N GLN A 26 -33.25 -24.38 6.36
CA GLN A 26 -33.49 -25.78 6.00
C GLN A 26 -33.84 -26.64 7.23
N LEU A 27 -33.18 -26.44 8.35
CA LEU A 27 -33.47 -27.14 9.60
C LEU A 27 -34.85 -26.76 10.14
N ALA A 28 -35.17 -25.46 10.17
CA ALA A 28 -36.47 -24.98 10.62
C ALA A 28 -37.60 -25.52 9.71
N ALA A 29 -37.44 -25.48 8.39
CA ALA A 29 -38.43 -26.03 7.45
C ALA A 29 -38.68 -27.53 7.65
N ARG A 30 -37.61 -28.33 7.84
CA ARG A 30 -37.71 -29.79 8.05
C ARG A 30 -38.29 -30.16 9.41
N THR A 31 -38.09 -29.31 10.42
CA THR A 31 -38.55 -29.55 11.80
C THR A 31 -39.82 -28.76 12.16
N ARG A 32 -40.39 -27.99 11.23
CA ARG A 32 -41.56 -27.13 11.50
C ARG A 32 -42.77 -27.86 12.09
N LYS A 33 -43.00 -29.12 11.69
CA LYS A 33 -44.10 -29.95 12.21
C LYS A 33 -43.76 -30.65 13.53
N ARG A 34 -42.49 -30.58 13.96
CA ARG A 34 -41.96 -31.13 15.20
C ARG A 34 -41.96 -30.06 16.27
N GLY A 35 -42.99 -30.06 17.11
CA GLY A 35 -43.13 -29.09 18.21
C GLY A 35 -42.07 -29.23 19.31
N ASP A 36 -41.28 -30.30 19.27
CA ASP A 36 -40.20 -30.66 20.18
C ASP A 36 -38.81 -30.19 19.71
N VAL A 37 -38.70 -29.39 18.64
CA VAL A 37 -37.44 -28.80 18.17
C VAL A 37 -37.57 -27.29 18.10
N ARG A 38 -36.55 -26.56 18.54
CA ARG A 38 -36.41 -25.12 18.33
C ARG A 38 -35.10 -24.85 17.59
N VAL A 39 -35.17 -24.04 16.53
CA VAL A 39 -33.99 -23.59 15.77
C VAL A 39 -33.79 -22.10 16.04
N THR A 40 -32.62 -21.74 16.54
CA THR A 40 -32.25 -20.36 16.87
C THR A 40 -31.01 -19.96 16.06
N LEU A 41 -31.10 -18.87 15.28
CA LEU A 41 -29.99 -18.28 14.55
C LEU A 41 -29.47 -17.07 15.32
N VAL A 42 -28.17 -17.04 15.61
CA VAL A 42 -27.49 -15.94 16.32
C VAL A 42 -26.58 -15.20 15.34
N ASN A 43 -26.76 -13.87 15.23
CA ASN A 43 -25.89 -13.02 14.41
C ASN A 43 -25.83 -11.60 14.98
N PRO A 44 -24.70 -10.89 14.90
CA PRO A 44 -24.59 -9.54 15.47
C PRO A 44 -25.38 -8.46 14.72
N PHE A 45 -25.61 -8.65 13.42
CA PHE A 45 -26.29 -7.71 12.52
C PHE A 45 -27.64 -8.24 12.07
N GLU A 46 -28.56 -7.34 11.73
CA GLU A 46 -29.91 -7.69 11.25
C GLU A 46 -29.93 -7.92 9.74
N GLU A 47 -28.91 -7.42 9.05
CA GLU A 47 -28.73 -7.46 7.61
C GLU A 47 -27.84 -8.63 7.20
N PHE A 48 -28.24 -9.30 6.12
CA PHE A 48 -27.43 -10.32 5.47
C PHE A 48 -26.36 -9.64 4.61
N THR A 49 -25.10 -9.87 4.94
CA THR A 49 -23.98 -9.39 4.12
C THR A 49 -23.71 -10.35 2.96
N GLU A 50 -24.06 -9.95 1.75
CA GLU A 50 -23.70 -10.67 0.53
C GLU A 50 -22.20 -10.47 0.20
N ARG A 51 -21.33 -11.17 0.95
CA ARG A 51 -19.87 -11.01 0.88
C ARG A 51 -19.31 -11.17 -0.54
N LEU A 52 -19.95 -11.99 -1.37
CA LEU A 52 -19.57 -12.19 -2.77
C LEU A 52 -19.73 -10.93 -3.64
N ARG A 53 -20.51 -9.93 -3.20
CA ARG A 53 -20.73 -8.67 -3.93
C ARG A 53 -20.08 -7.45 -3.29
N LEU A 54 -19.30 -7.64 -2.20
CA LEU A 54 -18.66 -6.50 -1.53
C LEU A 54 -17.67 -5.75 -2.43
N HIS A 55 -17.12 -6.38 -3.46
CA HIS A 55 -16.30 -5.69 -4.46
C HIS A 55 -17.11 -4.62 -5.22
N MET A 56 -18.39 -4.87 -5.50
CA MET A 56 -19.29 -3.89 -6.14
C MET A 56 -19.60 -2.73 -5.20
N THR A 57 -19.92 -3.03 -3.94
CA THR A 57 -20.13 -1.98 -2.91
C THR A 57 -18.86 -1.16 -2.69
N ALA A 58 -17.69 -1.81 -2.71
CA ALA A 58 -16.39 -1.16 -2.56
C ALA A 58 -16.02 -0.20 -3.69
N THR A 59 -16.71 -0.27 -4.83
CA THR A 59 -16.57 0.68 -5.93
C THR A 59 -17.76 1.62 -6.08
N GLY A 60 -18.68 1.61 -5.11
CA GLY A 60 -19.81 2.53 -5.00
C GLY A 60 -21.10 2.05 -5.66
N GLN A 61 -21.22 0.76 -6.00
CA GLN A 61 -22.49 0.21 -6.47
C GLN A 61 -23.45 -0.06 -5.30
N GLU A 62 -24.71 0.32 -5.48
CA GLU A 62 -25.79 -0.05 -4.56
C GLU A 62 -26.12 -1.54 -4.71
N THR A 63 -26.09 -2.26 -3.60
CA THR A 63 -26.51 -3.66 -3.53
C THR A 63 -27.82 -3.77 -2.74
N ALA A 64 -28.63 -4.78 -3.04
CA ALA A 64 -29.88 -4.98 -2.35
C ALA A 64 -29.63 -5.33 -0.88
N GLU A 65 -30.18 -4.54 0.03
CA GLU A 65 -30.17 -4.83 1.45
C GLU A 65 -31.19 -5.93 1.74
N MET A 66 -30.76 -6.96 2.49
CA MET A 66 -31.57 -8.12 2.80
C MET A 66 -31.67 -8.29 4.31
N SER A 67 -32.87 -8.23 4.86
CA SER A 67 -33.10 -8.47 6.28
C SER A 67 -33.04 -9.97 6.58
N ILE A 68 -32.18 -10.37 7.53
CA ILE A 68 -32.14 -11.76 8.04
C ILE A 68 -33.50 -12.13 8.62
N ARG A 69 -34.17 -11.17 9.26
CA ARG A 69 -35.48 -11.41 9.88
C ARG A 69 -36.52 -11.77 8.83
N GLU A 70 -36.59 -10.99 7.75
CA GLU A 70 -37.46 -11.25 6.59
C GLU A 70 -37.13 -12.58 5.91
N LEU A 71 -35.84 -12.88 5.74
CA LEU A 71 -35.38 -14.16 5.16
C LEU A 71 -35.77 -15.38 6.02
N LEU A 72 -35.99 -15.20 7.32
CA LEU A 72 -36.44 -16.24 8.24
C LEU A 72 -37.97 -16.29 8.40
N GLU A 73 -38.72 -15.32 7.87
CA GLU A 73 -40.18 -15.31 8.00
C GLU A 73 -40.81 -16.58 7.41
N GLY A 74 -41.82 -17.10 8.11
CA GLY A 74 -42.52 -18.34 7.71
C GLY A 74 -41.72 -19.64 7.87
N THR A 75 -40.43 -19.58 8.22
CA THR A 75 -39.60 -20.79 8.45
C THR A 75 -39.83 -21.40 9.83
N GLY A 76 -40.15 -20.57 10.83
CA GLY A 76 -40.25 -20.95 12.24
C GLY A 76 -38.93 -20.88 13.03
N ALA A 77 -37.83 -20.46 12.38
CA ALA A 77 -36.59 -20.16 13.08
C ALA A 77 -36.71 -18.88 13.92
N VAL A 78 -36.02 -18.85 15.05
CA VAL A 78 -35.92 -17.67 15.91
C VAL A 78 -34.62 -16.95 15.60
N PHE A 79 -34.70 -15.64 15.35
CA PHE A 79 -33.52 -14.80 15.21
C PHE A 79 -33.14 -14.15 16.54
N VAL A 80 -31.88 -14.26 16.93
CA VAL A 80 -31.29 -13.59 18.09
C VAL A 80 -30.16 -12.71 17.62
N ARG A 81 -30.33 -11.39 17.78
CA ARG A 81 -29.24 -10.45 17.57
C ARG A 81 -28.25 -10.52 18.73
N GLY A 82 -26.98 -10.70 18.41
CA GLY A 82 -25.88 -10.69 19.39
C GLY A 82 -24.56 -11.18 18.81
N TRP A 83 -23.46 -10.62 19.30
CA TRP A 83 -22.11 -11.05 18.97
C TRP A 83 -21.69 -12.21 19.86
N VAL A 84 -21.25 -13.33 19.30
CA VAL A 84 -20.78 -14.48 20.08
C VAL A 84 -19.42 -14.16 20.73
N THR A 85 -19.35 -14.20 22.06
CA THR A 85 -18.14 -13.87 22.83
C THR A 85 -17.46 -15.09 23.46
N ALA A 86 -18.21 -16.17 23.70
CA ALA A 86 -17.64 -17.43 24.21
C ALA A 86 -18.48 -18.64 23.80
N LEU A 87 -17.81 -19.78 23.61
CA LEU A 87 -18.42 -21.09 23.40
C LEU A 87 -17.87 -22.07 24.44
N ASP A 88 -18.75 -22.61 25.28
CA ASP A 88 -18.44 -23.69 26.20
C ASP A 88 -19.04 -24.99 25.69
N VAL A 89 -18.19 -25.85 25.13
CA VAL A 89 -18.60 -27.14 24.55
C VAL A 89 -18.98 -28.14 25.65
N GLY A 90 -18.38 -28.05 26.83
CA GLY A 90 -18.64 -28.95 27.95
C GLY A 90 -20.00 -28.67 28.60
N ALA A 91 -20.30 -27.39 28.85
CA ALA A 91 -21.59 -26.94 29.35
C ALA A 91 -22.67 -26.88 28.25
N LYS A 92 -22.28 -27.00 26.98
CA LYS A 92 -23.14 -26.79 25.80
C LYS A 92 -23.85 -25.44 25.81
N THR A 93 -23.08 -24.38 26.01
CA THR A 93 -23.59 -23.01 26.05
C THR A 93 -22.78 -22.05 25.17
N VAL A 94 -23.45 -21.01 24.70
CA VAL A 94 -22.86 -19.90 23.96
C VAL A 94 -23.21 -18.61 24.67
N ARG A 95 -22.19 -17.78 24.97
CA ARG A 95 -22.39 -16.44 25.51
C ARG A 95 -22.33 -15.42 24.39
N ILE A 96 -23.23 -14.45 24.43
CA ILE A 96 -23.23 -13.29 23.54
C ILE A 96 -22.85 -12.00 24.28
N ASP A 97 -22.69 -10.91 23.54
CA ASP A 97 -22.18 -9.61 23.98
C ASP A 97 -23.04 -8.89 25.03
N ASP A 98 -24.32 -9.23 25.16
CA ASP A 98 -25.18 -8.75 26.24
C ASP A 98 -25.29 -9.73 27.43
N ASP A 99 -24.28 -10.58 27.59
CA ASP A 99 -24.11 -11.59 28.65
C ASP A 99 -25.19 -12.67 28.71
N ARG A 100 -26.17 -12.68 27.79
CA ARG A 100 -27.09 -13.82 27.66
C ARG A 100 -26.32 -15.09 27.34
N VAL A 101 -26.70 -16.17 28.01
CA VAL A 101 -26.17 -17.52 27.81
C VAL A 101 -27.23 -18.37 27.14
N LEU A 102 -26.93 -18.85 25.94
CA LEU A 102 -27.81 -19.67 25.11
C LEU A 102 -27.37 -21.14 25.22
N GLY A 103 -28.26 -22.00 25.72
CA GLY A 103 -28.03 -23.44 25.74
C GLY A 103 -28.30 -24.08 24.39
N TYR A 104 -27.63 -25.19 24.09
CA TYR A 104 -27.88 -25.97 22.88
C TYR A 104 -27.78 -27.48 23.13
N ASP A 105 -28.56 -28.26 22.38
CA ASP A 105 -28.37 -29.70 22.24
C ASP A 105 -27.57 -30.02 20.97
N THR A 106 -27.74 -29.21 19.94
CA THR A 106 -27.00 -29.28 18.67
C THR A 106 -26.52 -27.90 18.26
N LEU A 107 -25.23 -27.79 17.93
CA LEU A 107 -24.61 -26.54 17.48
C LEU A 107 -24.25 -26.64 16.00
N VAL A 108 -24.63 -25.63 15.22
CA VAL A 108 -24.12 -25.38 13.88
C VAL A 108 -23.19 -24.17 13.96
N TYR A 109 -21.90 -24.40 13.78
CA TYR A 109 -20.89 -23.35 13.81
C TYR A 109 -20.68 -22.78 12.40
N GLY A 110 -21.20 -21.57 12.15
CA GLY A 110 -21.19 -20.90 10.84
C GLY A 110 -20.71 -19.44 10.89
N LEU A 111 -19.83 -19.09 11.85
CA LEU A 111 -19.33 -17.72 12.06
C LEU A 111 -18.46 -17.19 10.91
N GLY A 112 -18.04 -18.04 9.98
CA GLY A 112 -17.24 -17.65 8.82
C GLY A 112 -15.80 -17.29 9.18
N SER A 113 -15.16 -16.50 8.31
CA SER A 113 -13.79 -16.02 8.46
C SER A 113 -13.72 -14.50 8.38
N VAL A 114 -12.68 -13.92 8.97
CA VAL A 114 -12.32 -12.50 8.86
C VAL A 114 -10.90 -12.39 8.33
N ALA A 115 -10.60 -11.28 7.66
CA ALA A 115 -9.22 -10.96 7.26
C ALA A 115 -8.33 -10.81 8.50
N ASP A 116 -7.14 -11.41 8.46
CA ASP A 116 -6.12 -11.22 9.50
C ASP A 116 -5.38 -9.92 9.23
N THR A 117 -5.65 -8.90 10.04
CA THR A 117 -5.02 -7.58 9.95
C THR A 117 -3.87 -7.39 10.94
N VAL A 118 -3.56 -8.40 11.76
CA VAL A 118 -2.58 -8.30 12.85
C VAL A 118 -1.25 -8.96 12.46
N ALA A 119 -1.29 -10.00 11.62
CA ALA A 119 -0.09 -10.71 11.22
C ALA A 119 0.93 -9.86 10.43
N VAL A 120 0.46 -8.87 9.66
CA VAL A 120 1.31 -7.98 8.86
C VAL A 120 1.23 -6.57 9.43
N PRO A 121 2.35 -6.00 9.92
CA PRO A 121 2.38 -4.65 10.47
C PRO A 121 1.77 -3.60 9.54
N GLY A 122 0.92 -2.74 10.11
CA GLY A 122 0.31 -1.60 9.43
C GLY A 122 -0.92 -1.92 8.57
N VAL A 123 -1.30 -3.19 8.40
CA VAL A 123 -2.55 -3.56 7.69
C VAL A 123 -3.77 -3.01 8.43
N ASP A 124 -3.84 -3.15 9.74
CA ASP A 124 -4.92 -2.62 10.58
C ASP A 124 -5.04 -1.09 10.53
N ALA A 125 -3.93 -0.38 10.32
CA ALA A 125 -3.88 1.07 10.29
C ALA A 125 -4.09 1.69 8.89
N HIS A 126 -3.69 0.99 7.83
CA HIS A 126 -3.53 1.59 6.50
C HIS A 126 -4.27 0.85 5.38
N ALA A 127 -4.66 -0.41 5.59
CA ALA A 127 -5.37 -1.19 4.58
C ALA A 127 -6.89 -1.15 4.78
N HIS A 128 -7.62 -1.46 3.71
CA HIS A 128 -9.07 -1.64 3.73
C HIS A 128 -9.39 -3.12 3.51
N THR A 129 -10.31 -3.67 4.30
CA THR A 129 -10.75 -5.07 4.15
C THR A 129 -12.08 -5.14 3.40
N LEU A 130 -12.42 -6.32 2.87
CA LEU A 130 -13.73 -6.63 2.31
C LEU A 130 -14.42 -7.69 3.19
N ASN A 131 -14.41 -7.48 4.51
CA ASN A 131 -15.04 -8.37 5.47
C ASN A 131 -16.53 -8.03 5.69
N SER A 132 -16.88 -6.75 5.64
CA SER A 132 -18.22 -6.23 5.91
C SER A 132 -18.67 -5.20 4.87
N ALA A 133 -19.98 -4.93 4.85
CA ALA A 133 -20.55 -3.85 4.05
C ALA A 133 -19.99 -2.48 4.45
N GLN A 134 -19.77 -2.24 5.74
CA GLN A 134 -19.21 -0.99 6.25
C GLN A 134 -17.78 -0.77 5.73
N ASP A 135 -16.93 -1.79 5.76
CA ASP A 135 -15.56 -1.69 5.25
C ASP A 135 -15.55 -1.38 3.74
N ALA A 136 -16.45 -2.03 3.00
CA ALA A 136 -16.61 -1.77 1.57
C ALA A 136 -17.07 -0.33 1.30
N VAL A 137 -18.04 0.20 2.04
CA VAL A 137 -18.47 1.61 1.91
C VAL A 137 -17.33 2.57 2.22
N LEU A 138 -16.55 2.32 3.27
CA LEU A 138 -15.38 3.15 3.60
C LEU A 138 -14.32 3.15 2.48
N LEU A 139 -14.12 2.00 1.83
CA LEU A 139 -13.24 1.90 0.66
C LEU A 139 -13.81 2.66 -0.54
N ALA A 140 -15.10 2.54 -0.83
CA ALA A 140 -15.76 3.25 -1.92
C ALA A 140 -15.62 4.78 -1.77
N ASP A 141 -15.90 5.28 -0.57
CA ASP A 141 -15.72 6.69 -0.20
C ASP A 141 -14.28 7.16 -0.41
N ARG A 142 -13.29 6.31 -0.10
CA ARG A 142 -11.89 6.65 -0.29
C ARG A 142 -11.50 6.67 -1.77
N LEU A 143 -11.90 5.66 -2.55
CA LEU A 143 -11.63 5.60 -3.98
C LEU A 143 -12.26 6.79 -4.71
N ALA A 144 -13.51 7.14 -4.38
CA ALA A 144 -14.19 8.29 -4.99
C ALA A 144 -13.53 9.64 -4.68
N ARG A 145 -12.80 9.76 -3.56
CA ARG A 145 -12.08 11.00 -3.19
C ARG A 145 -10.68 11.07 -3.77
N LEU A 146 -10.04 9.94 -4.02
CA LEU A 146 -8.69 9.87 -4.58
C LEU A 146 -8.81 9.98 -6.10
N GLY A 147 -8.46 11.13 -6.69
CA GLY A 147 -8.57 11.35 -8.15
C GLY A 147 -7.55 10.58 -9.02
N GLY A 148 -7.10 9.41 -8.57
CA GLY A 148 -6.07 8.57 -9.20
C GLY A 148 -4.96 8.12 -8.23
N GLY A 149 -4.02 7.31 -8.73
CA GLY A 149 -2.88 6.80 -7.97
C GLY A 149 -2.69 5.29 -8.11
N THR A 150 -2.09 4.65 -7.11
CA THR A 150 -1.90 3.19 -7.08
C THR A 150 -2.85 2.54 -6.09
N VAL A 151 -3.57 1.51 -6.53
CA VAL A 151 -4.37 0.65 -5.66
C VAL A 151 -3.72 -0.73 -5.62
N VAL A 152 -3.37 -1.18 -4.41
CA VAL A 152 -2.80 -2.51 -4.21
C VAL A 152 -3.85 -3.42 -3.61
N VAL A 153 -4.19 -4.50 -4.33
CA VAL A 153 -5.10 -5.54 -3.85
C VAL A 153 -4.26 -6.73 -3.41
N ALA A 154 -4.19 -6.98 -2.10
CA ALA A 154 -3.44 -8.09 -1.53
C ALA A 154 -4.29 -9.36 -1.46
N GLY A 155 -3.96 -10.34 -2.30
CA GLY A 155 -4.60 -11.66 -2.38
C GLY A 155 -5.30 -11.92 -3.72
N SER A 156 -4.89 -12.97 -4.42
CA SER A 156 -5.45 -13.40 -5.72
C SER A 156 -6.59 -14.43 -5.62
N GLY A 157 -7.26 -14.51 -4.46
CA GLY A 157 -8.52 -15.23 -4.36
C GLY A 157 -9.60 -14.55 -5.23
N LEU A 158 -10.72 -15.23 -5.48
CA LEU A 158 -11.81 -14.71 -6.32
C LEU A 158 -12.22 -13.28 -5.91
N THR A 159 -12.39 -13.03 -4.61
CA THR A 159 -12.71 -11.70 -4.08
C THR A 159 -11.68 -10.63 -4.44
N GLY A 160 -10.39 -10.96 -4.39
CA GLY A 160 -9.33 -10.00 -4.74
C GLY A 160 -9.22 -9.77 -6.24
N VAL A 161 -9.46 -10.81 -7.04
CA VAL A 161 -9.56 -10.69 -8.50
C VAL A 161 -10.73 -9.79 -8.87
N GLU A 162 -11.93 -10.08 -8.38
CA GLU A 162 -13.14 -9.30 -8.64
C GLU A 162 -12.98 -7.85 -8.18
N ALA A 163 -12.41 -7.62 -6.98
CA ALA A 163 -12.13 -6.27 -6.50
C ALA A 163 -11.11 -5.52 -7.38
N ALA A 164 -10.05 -6.18 -7.85
CA ALA A 164 -9.07 -5.56 -8.73
C ALA A 164 -9.67 -5.19 -10.09
N GLU A 165 -10.44 -6.10 -10.69
CA GLU A 165 -11.12 -5.85 -11.96
C GLU A 165 -12.17 -4.74 -11.84
N GLU A 166 -13.01 -4.79 -10.80
CA GLU A 166 -14.06 -3.81 -10.55
C GLU A 166 -13.49 -2.40 -10.30
N VAL A 167 -12.40 -2.28 -9.52
CA VAL A 167 -11.72 -0.99 -9.33
C VAL A 167 -11.12 -0.48 -10.64
N ALA A 168 -10.44 -1.35 -11.41
CA ALA A 168 -9.81 -0.95 -12.67
C ALA A 168 -10.83 -0.55 -13.74
N GLU A 169 -11.99 -1.21 -13.78
CA GLU A 169 -13.07 -0.89 -14.71
C GLU A 169 -13.80 0.39 -14.32
N ARG A 170 -14.08 0.58 -13.03
CA ARG A 170 -14.82 1.75 -12.54
C ARG A 170 -13.98 3.03 -12.50
N TYR A 171 -12.70 2.91 -12.18
CA TYR A 171 -11.78 4.02 -11.94
C TYR A 171 -10.50 3.84 -12.79
N PRO A 172 -10.57 4.08 -14.10
CA PRO A 172 -9.44 3.86 -15.03
C PRO A 172 -8.22 4.77 -14.76
N GLU A 173 -8.36 5.79 -13.91
CA GLU A 173 -7.28 6.65 -13.43
C GLU A 173 -6.35 5.98 -12.41
N PHE A 174 -6.76 4.86 -11.80
CA PHE A 174 -5.90 4.11 -10.89
C PHE A 174 -5.05 3.07 -11.61
N GLN A 175 -3.81 2.92 -11.14
CA GLN A 175 -2.97 1.78 -11.43
C GLN A 175 -3.27 0.69 -10.41
N VAL A 176 -4.00 -0.34 -10.82
CA VAL A 176 -4.35 -1.47 -9.94
C VAL A 176 -3.27 -2.55 -10.01
N THR A 177 -2.75 -2.93 -8.85
CA THR A 177 -1.80 -4.04 -8.71
C THR A 177 -2.39 -5.14 -7.83
N LEU A 178 -2.54 -6.34 -8.39
CA LEU A 178 -2.98 -7.55 -7.68
C LEU A 178 -1.75 -8.33 -7.18
N LEU A 179 -1.57 -8.42 -5.87
CA LEU A 179 -0.49 -9.15 -5.23
C LEU A 179 -0.91 -10.55 -4.80
N SER A 180 -0.01 -11.51 -4.93
CA SER A 180 -0.28 -12.88 -4.52
C SER A 180 0.95 -13.74 -4.29
N ARG A 181 0.82 -14.73 -3.40
CA ARG A 181 1.82 -15.80 -3.23
C ARG A 181 1.79 -16.81 -4.39
N GLY A 182 0.65 -16.97 -5.06
CA GLY A 182 0.47 -17.91 -6.17
C GLY A 182 -0.45 -17.35 -7.26
N GLU A 183 -0.43 -17.96 -8.44
CA GLU A 183 -1.15 -17.41 -9.61
C GLU A 183 -2.67 -17.28 -9.39
N PRO A 184 -3.27 -16.15 -9.82
CA PRO A 184 -4.72 -16.04 -9.93
C PRO A 184 -5.29 -17.19 -10.77
N GLY A 185 -6.32 -17.84 -10.23
CA GLY A 185 -6.99 -18.94 -10.92
C GLY A 185 -6.15 -20.21 -11.12
N ALA A 186 -5.09 -20.44 -10.32
CA ALA A 186 -4.23 -21.63 -10.46
C ALA A 186 -4.99 -22.98 -10.47
N GLY A 187 -6.13 -23.07 -9.78
CA GLY A 187 -7.00 -24.26 -9.78
C GLY A 187 -8.06 -24.32 -10.88
N MET A 188 -8.12 -23.32 -11.77
CA MET A 188 -9.15 -23.24 -12.81
C MET A 188 -8.79 -24.12 -14.01
N HIS A 189 -9.82 -24.54 -14.74
CA HIS A 189 -9.63 -25.15 -16.06
C HIS A 189 -8.87 -24.18 -17.00
N PRO A 190 -7.96 -24.65 -17.87
CA PRO A 190 -7.10 -23.78 -18.69
C PRO A 190 -7.84 -22.69 -19.49
N ARG A 191 -9.03 -23.02 -20.03
CA ARG A 191 -9.87 -22.04 -20.74
C ARG A 191 -10.41 -20.92 -19.83
N ALA A 192 -10.77 -21.25 -18.60
CA ALA A 192 -11.25 -20.27 -17.63
C ALA A 192 -10.09 -19.39 -17.14
N LYS A 193 -8.92 -19.99 -16.88
CA LYS A 193 -7.70 -19.23 -16.57
C LYS A 193 -7.31 -18.27 -17.70
N ALA A 194 -7.33 -18.74 -18.95
CA ALA A 194 -7.03 -17.87 -20.09
C ALA A 194 -8.02 -16.70 -20.23
N HIS A 195 -9.30 -16.93 -19.89
CA HIS A 195 -10.29 -15.86 -19.87
C HIS A 195 -10.03 -14.85 -18.75
N LEU A 196 -9.71 -15.33 -17.55
CA LEU A 196 -9.30 -14.50 -16.41
C LEU A 196 -8.06 -13.66 -16.74
N ASP A 197 -7.00 -14.29 -17.23
CA ASP A 197 -5.75 -13.61 -17.57
C ASP A 197 -5.99 -12.54 -18.65
N ALA A 198 -6.85 -12.82 -19.64
CA ALA A 198 -7.26 -11.85 -20.65
C ALA A 198 -8.10 -10.69 -20.09
N GLY A 199 -8.96 -10.96 -19.09
CA GLY A 199 -9.74 -9.95 -18.38
C GLY A 199 -8.86 -8.96 -17.64
N LEU A 200 -7.98 -9.48 -16.77
CA LEU A 200 -6.98 -8.69 -16.04
C LEU A 200 -6.09 -7.87 -16.97
N ALA A 201 -5.61 -8.47 -18.06
CA ALA A 201 -4.78 -7.78 -19.05
C ALA A 201 -5.54 -6.67 -19.80
N ARG A 202 -6.80 -6.92 -20.20
CA ARG A 202 -7.66 -5.94 -20.86
C ARG A 202 -7.91 -4.71 -19.98
N LEU A 203 -8.05 -4.92 -18.68
CA LEU A 203 -8.26 -3.86 -17.69
C LEU A 203 -6.97 -3.21 -17.20
N GLY A 204 -5.79 -3.65 -17.67
CA GLY A 204 -4.50 -3.09 -17.27
C GLY A 204 -4.10 -3.42 -15.82
N VAL A 205 -4.72 -4.42 -15.20
CA VAL A 205 -4.39 -4.86 -13.84
C VAL A 205 -3.00 -5.51 -13.84
N ARG A 206 -2.07 -4.94 -13.06
CA ARG A 206 -0.74 -5.51 -12.88
C ARG A 206 -0.81 -6.68 -11.90
N VAL A 207 -0.48 -7.88 -12.35
CA VAL A 207 -0.41 -9.06 -11.47
C VAL A 207 1.03 -9.29 -11.02
N LEU A 208 1.24 -9.39 -9.70
CA LEU A 208 2.51 -9.78 -9.09
C LEU A 208 2.30 -11.05 -8.27
N CYS A 209 2.92 -12.14 -8.73
CA CYS A 209 2.84 -13.47 -8.14
C CYS A 209 4.14 -13.83 -7.43
N GLY A 210 4.08 -14.79 -6.51
CA GLY A 210 5.26 -15.26 -5.77
C GLY A 210 5.80 -14.24 -4.78
N VAL A 211 4.98 -13.24 -4.42
CA VAL A 211 5.35 -12.16 -3.50
C VAL A 211 4.51 -12.21 -2.23
N GLU A 212 5.09 -11.72 -1.15
CA GLU A 212 4.45 -11.66 0.16
C GLU A 212 4.61 -10.26 0.73
N VAL A 213 3.51 -9.70 1.27
CA VAL A 213 3.53 -8.39 1.93
C VAL A 213 4.08 -8.57 3.34
N THR A 214 5.08 -7.77 3.70
CA THR A 214 5.75 -7.79 5.01
C THR A 214 5.40 -6.60 5.89
N GLU A 215 5.02 -5.47 5.29
CA GLU A 215 4.58 -4.26 5.99
C GLU A 215 3.69 -3.44 5.06
N VAL A 216 2.67 -2.77 5.61
CA VAL A 216 1.90 -1.74 4.91
C VAL A 216 2.18 -0.41 5.60
N ARG A 217 2.63 0.58 4.84
CA ARG A 217 2.86 1.97 5.29
C ARG A 217 1.75 2.88 4.76
N PRO A 218 1.69 4.16 5.19
CA PRO A 218 0.66 5.09 4.70
C PRO A 218 0.61 5.25 3.17
N ASP A 219 1.75 5.12 2.49
CA ASP A 219 1.92 5.37 1.05
C ASP A 219 2.68 4.26 0.28
N SER A 220 3.07 3.17 0.95
CA SER A 220 3.75 2.03 0.33
C SER A 220 3.32 0.67 0.89
N VAL A 221 3.52 -0.37 0.09
CA VAL A 221 3.40 -1.78 0.49
C VAL A 221 4.75 -2.46 0.34
N GLU A 222 5.33 -2.92 1.43
CA GLU A 222 6.64 -3.58 1.45
C GLU A 222 6.52 -5.08 1.20
N LEU A 223 7.41 -5.64 0.39
CA LEU A 223 7.42 -7.04 0.00
C LEU A 223 8.60 -7.79 0.61
N ALA A 224 8.46 -9.11 0.73
CA ALA A 224 9.47 -9.99 1.31
C ALA A 224 10.79 -10.05 0.51
N ASP A 225 10.75 -9.74 -0.78
CA ASP A 225 11.94 -9.65 -1.63
C ASP A 225 12.72 -8.32 -1.46
N GLY A 226 12.23 -7.43 -0.60
CA GLY A 226 12.81 -6.12 -0.32
C GLY A 226 12.38 -5.01 -1.27
N SER A 227 11.48 -5.29 -2.22
CA SER A 227 10.86 -4.27 -3.07
C SER A 227 9.60 -3.69 -2.42
N SER A 228 9.17 -2.52 -2.90
CA SER A 228 8.00 -1.79 -2.36
C SER A 228 7.09 -1.32 -3.49
N ILE A 229 5.78 -1.27 -3.23
CA ILE A 229 4.77 -0.80 -4.18
C ILE A 229 4.12 0.48 -3.66
N GLY A 230 4.39 1.59 -4.35
CA GLY A 230 3.84 2.93 -4.13
C GLY A 230 4.56 3.94 -5.03
N PRO A 231 3.97 5.09 -5.40
CA PRO A 231 4.67 6.13 -6.16
C PRO A 231 5.41 7.05 -5.20
N TRP A 232 6.66 6.75 -4.85
CA TRP A 232 7.43 7.64 -3.98
C TRP A 232 8.88 7.86 -4.42
N LEU A 233 9.10 9.05 -5.00
CA LEU A 233 10.34 9.82 -4.81
C LEU A 233 10.03 10.87 -3.71
N PRO A 234 10.94 11.15 -2.76
CA PRO A 234 10.72 12.18 -1.76
C PRO A 234 10.52 13.55 -2.41
N GLU A 235 9.89 14.47 -1.68
CA GLU A 235 9.78 15.86 -2.13
C GLU A 235 11.18 16.44 -2.37
N PRO A 236 11.42 17.09 -3.53
CA PRO A 236 12.68 17.75 -3.81
C PRO A 236 12.79 19.01 -2.94
N VAL A 237 13.77 19.04 -2.04
CA VAL A 237 14.09 20.21 -1.23
C VAL A 237 15.35 20.85 -1.78
N LEU A 238 15.29 22.15 -2.11
CA LEU A 238 16.48 22.90 -2.48
C LEU A 238 17.36 23.09 -1.23
N THR A 239 18.63 22.73 -1.34
CA THR A 239 19.60 22.87 -0.24
C THR A 239 20.73 23.84 -0.64
N GLY A 240 21.35 24.50 0.34
CA GLY A 240 22.50 25.38 0.08
C GLY A 240 23.74 24.61 -0.40
N PRO A 241 24.69 25.26 -1.10
CA PRO A 241 25.99 24.64 -1.35
C PRO A 241 26.69 24.43 0.00
N ALA A 242 27.00 23.18 0.33
CA ALA A 242 27.78 22.88 1.53
C ALA A 242 29.12 23.65 1.45
N THR A 243 29.35 24.57 2.38
CA THR A 243 30.60 25.34 2.44
C THR A 243 31.77 24.39 2.65
N ALA A 244 32.83 24.56 1.86
CA ALA A 244 34.02 23.70 1.88
C ALA A 244 34.78 23.66 3.22
N ASP A 245 34.49 24.58 4.15
CA ASP A 245 35.21 24.73 5.43
C ASP A 245 34.37 24.43 6.69
N GLY A 246 33.27 23.67 6.57
CA GLY A 246 32.50 23.18 7.71
C GLY A 246 32.68 21.68 7.90
N ALA A 247 33.23 21.25 9.04
CA ALA A 247 33.42 19.85 9.40
C ALA A 247 32.18 18.99 9.08
N ALA A 248 32.39 17.96 8.24
CA ALA A 248 31.55 16.77 8.00
C ALA A 248 30.15 16.74 8.66
N ALA A 249 29.29 17.71 8.34
CA ALA A 249 27.88 17.65 8.69
C ALA A 249 27.19 16.79 7.62
N ASP A 250 26.64 15.65 8.08
CA ASP A 250 25.98 14.62 7.29
C ASP A 250 24.78 15.20 6.52
N SER A 251 25.02 15.75 5.34
CA SER A 251 23.93 16.07 4.42
C SER A 251 23.19 14.78 4.09
N VAL A 252 21.90 14.75 4.42
CA VAL A 252 21.05 13.58 4.26
C VAL A 252 20.81 13.34 2.76
N SER A 253 21.59 12.44 2.15
CA SER A 253 21.42 12.00 0.76
C SER A 253 20.03 11.40 0.54
N ILE A 254 19.48 11.53 -0.67
CA ILE A 254 18.26 10.82 -1.11
C ILE A 254 18.29 9.33 -0.74
N ALA A 255 19.44 8.68 -0.87
CA ALA A 255 19.63 7.29 -0.51
C ALA A 255 19.49 7.08 1.00
N LEU A 256 19.95 8.03 1.83
CA LEU A 256 19.72 7.99 3.27
C LEU A 256 18.26 8.28 3.62
N LEU A 257 17.57 9.23 2.96
CA LEU A 257 16.13 9.45 3.17
C LEU A 257 15.32 8.20 2.81
N VAL A 258 15.62 7.58 1.67
CA VAL A 258 15.00 6.32 1.24
C VAL A 258 15.27 5.22 2.28
N VAL A 259 16.49 5.11 2.80
CA VAL A 259 16.84 4.14 3.85
C VAL A 259 16.22 4.47 5.21
N LEU A 260 15.96 5.73 5.51
CA LEU A 260 15.24 6.14 6.72
C LEU A 260 13.72 5.92 6.58
N GLU A 261 13.17 6.03 5.38
CA GLU A 261 11.78 5.66 5.08
C GLU A 261 11.56 4.14 5.11
N THR A 262 12.61 3.32 4.90
CA THR A 262 12.52 1.88 5.10
C THR A 262 12.56 1.44 6.56
N LEU A 263 12.79 2.36 7.51
CA LEU A 263 12.67 2.10 8.95
C LEU A 263 11.21 2.20 9.41
N SER A 264 10.81 1.38 10.38
CA SER A 264 9.51 1.58 11.05
C SER A 264 9.43 2.98 11.70
N PRO A 265 8.23 3.56 11.92
CA PRO A 265 8.09 4.90 12.50
C PRO A 265 8.83 5.06 13.84
N LEU A 266 8.82 4.04 14.69
CA LEU A 266 9.55 4.02 15.95
C LEU A 266 11.07 3.97 15.72
N GLU A 267 11.55 3.11 14.83
CA GLU A 267 12.99 3.01 14.52
C GLU A 267 13.53 4.29 13.91
N ARG A 268 12.77 4.94 13.01
CA ARG A 268 13.10 6.24 12.42
C ARG A 268 13.13 7.35 13.48
N ALA A 269 12.10 7.45 14.32
CA ALA A 269 12.06 8.45 15.39
C ALA A 269 13.23 8.26 16.37
N VAL A 270 13.49 7.02 16.78
CA VAL A 270 14.61 6.69 17.67
C VAL A 270 15.95 6.96 16.99
N PHE A 271 16.12 6.63 15.71
CA PHE A 271 17.34 6.90 14.95
C PHE A 271 17.60 8.40 14.79
N VAL A 272 16.59 9.19 14.42
CA VAL A 272 16.71 10.63 14.25
C VAL A 272 17.00 11.31 15.59
N LEU A 273 16.21 11.02 16.63
CA LEU A 273 16.42 11.61 17.96
C LEU A 273 17.77 11.21 18.55
N LYS A 274 18.24 9.99 18.27
CA LYS A 274 19.53 9.50 18.80
C LYS A 274 20.74 9.98 18.02
N GLU A 275 20.71 9.88 16.69
CA GLU A 275 21.87 10.11 15.82
C GLU A 275 21.97 11.55 15.34
N VAL A 276 20.84 12.24 15.12
CA VAL A 276 20.83 13.64 14.65
C VAL A 276 20.79 14.60 15.83
N PHE A 277 19.93 14.32 16.81
CA PHE A 277 19.71 15.23 17.95
C PHE A 277 20.40 14.80 19.25
N ALA A 278 21.15 13.70 19.21
CA ALA A 278 21.98 13.21 20.32
C ALA A 278 21.26 12.93 21.66
N PHE A 279 19.93 12.75 21.68
CA PHE A 279 19.18 12.44 22.90
C PHE A 279 19.63 11.11 23.55
N SER A 280 19.51 10.98 24.86
CA SER A 280 19.72 9.72 25.56
C SER A 280 18.55 8.75 25.31
N TYR A 281 18.78 7.45 25.49
CA TYR A 281 17.70 6.47 25.30
C TYR A 281 16.56 6.64 26.30
N ALA A 282 16.85 7.16 27.51
CA ALA A 282 15.84 7.47 28.52
C ALA A 282 14.95 8.63 28.08
N GLU A 283 15.54 9.71 27.56
CA GLU A 283 14.77 10.87 27.03
C GLU A 283 13.94 10.49 25.81
N ILE A 284 14.48 9.64 24.93
CA ILE A 284 13.73 9.14 23.76
C ILE A 284 12.59 8.23 24.21
N ALA A 285 12.82 7.37 25.21
CA ALA A 285 11.81 6.49 25.78
C ALA A 285 10.64 7.25 26.40
N GLU A 286 10.93 8.32 27.11
CA GLU A 286 9.93 9.25 27.62
C GLU A 286 9.18 9.95 26.46
N ALA A 287 9.89 10.49 25.47
CA ALA A 287 9.29 11.22 24.35
C ALA A 287 8.43 10.35 23.42
N VAL A 288 8.74 9.07 23.27
CA VAL A 288 7.98 8.13 22.41
C VAL A 288 7.03 7.23 23.21
N GLU A 289 6.89 7.46 24.52
CA GLU A 289 6.04 6.69 25.43
C GLU A 289 6.30 5.17 25.37
N ARG A 290 7.58 4.77 25.39
CA ARG A 290 8.01 3.36 25.37
C ARG A 290 9.03 3.07 26.45
N ALA A 291 9.15 1.81 26.82
CA ALA A 291 10.21 1.38 27.74
C ALA A 291 11.60 1.55 27.09
N GLU A 292 12.57 2.04 27.85
CA GLU A 292 13.94 2.26 27.39
C GLU A 292 14.60 1.04 26.71
N PRO A 293 14.38 -0.22 27.17
CA PRO A 293 14.89 -1.39 26.45
C PRO A 293 14.34 -1.53 25.02
N ALA A 294 13.07 -1.18 24.80
CA ALA A 294 12.45 -1.22 23.47
C ALA A 294 13.02 -0.14 22.54
N VAL A 295 13.30 1.05 23.09
CA VAL A 295 14.01 2.13 22.37
C VAL A 295 15.43 1.72 22.01
N ARG A 296 16.18 1.10 22.92
CA ARG A 296 17.54 0.59 22.63
C ARG A 296 17.52 -0.48 21.53
N GLN A 297 16.53 -1.37 21.56
CA GLN A 297 16.36 -2.38 20.53
C GLN A 297 15.96 -1.78 19.17
N ALA A 298 15.07 -0.79 19.16
CA ALA A 298 14.71 -0.03 17.96
C ALA A 298 15.92 0.73 17.40
N ALA A 299 16.74 1.37 18.25
CA ALA A 299 17.97 2.04 17.84
C ALA A 299 18.97 1.07 17.21
N HIS A 300 19.12 -0.13 17.80
CA HIS A 300 19.98 -1.17 17.24
C HIS A 300 19.49 -1.64 15.88
N ARG A 301 18.18 -1.94 15.74
CA ARG A 301 17.60 -2.36 14.46
C ARG A 301 17.70 -1.25 13.41
N ALA A 302 17.45 -0.01 13.79
CA ALA A 302 17.62 1.14 12.91
C ALA A 302 19.07 1.28 12.43
N ARG A 303 20.06 1.15 13.33
CA ARG A 303 21.48 1.20 12.97
C ARG A 303 21.89 0.06 12.04
N GLU A 304 21.46 -1.17 12.32
CA GLU A 304 21.72 -2.32 11.44
C GLU A 304 21.07 -2.14 10.07
N HIS A 305 19.83 -1.68 10.03
CA HIS A 305 19.08 -1.44 8.79
C HIS A 305 19.69 -0.32 7.95
N VAL A 306 20.12 0.77 8.59
CA VAL A 306 20.84 1.88 7.94
C VAL A 306 22.22 1.43 7.49
N ARG A 307 22.98 0.68 8.30
CA ARG A 307 24.32 0.17 7.93
C ARG A 307 24.29 -0.85 6.79
N ALA A 308 23.25 -1.69 6.73
CA ALA A 308 23.08 -2.68 5.66
C ALA A 308 22.82 -2.03 4.29
N ARG A 309 22.21 -0.84 4.28
CA ARG A 309 21.82 -0.11 3.06
C ARG A 309 22.59 1.19 2.83
N ARG A 310 23.53 1.54 3.71
CA ARG A 310 24.41 2.71 3.55
C ARG A 310 25.24 2.53 2.27
N PRO A 311 25.19 3.47 1.31
CA PRO A 311 26.17 3.51 0.23
C PRO A 311 27.56 3.62 0.86
N ARG A 312 28.43 2.64 0.60
CA ARG A 312 29.70 2.51 1.33
C ARG A 312 30.79 3.48 0.86
N PHE A 313 30.55 4.34 -0.12
CA PHE A 313 31.63 5.14 -0.72
C PHE A 313 31.12 6.53 -1.15
N THR A 314 31.73 7.59 -0.61
CA THR A 314 31.51 8.98 -1.02
C THR A 314 32.55 9.35 -2.08
N THR A 315 32.18 9.25 -3.35
CA THR A 315 32.91 9.96 -4.43
C THR A 315 32.95 11.45 -4.07
N ASP A 316 34.08 12.12 -4.34
CA ASP A 316 34.24 13.55 -4.07
C ASP A 316 33.08 14.35 -4.70
N ARG A 317 32.45 15.25 -3.93
CA ARG A 317 31.30 16.05 -4.39
C ARG A 317 31.64 16.93 -5.58
N ALA A 318 32.89 17.36 -5.70
CA ALA A 318 33.36 18.08 -6.88
C ALA A 318 33.28 17.21 -8.14
N VAL A 319 33.62 15.92 -8.02
CA VAL A 319 33.53 14.93 -9.09
C VAL A 319 32.07 14.60 -9.41
N GLN A 320 31.22 14.41 -8.40
CA GLN A 320 29.78 14.16 -8.60
C GLN A 320 29.11 15.33 -9.35
N ARG A 321 29.47 16.56 -9.00
CA ARG A 321 28.97 17.76 -9.68
C ARG A 321 29.48 17.84 -11.13
N ASP A 322 30.77 17.61 -11.36
CA ASP A 322 31.34 17.58 -12.72
C ASP A 322 30.63 16.53 -13.60
N VAL A 323 30.41 15.33 -13.08
CA VAL A 323 29.71 14.25 -13.78
C VAL A 323 28.26 14.62 -14.07
N ALA A 324 27.54 15.22 -13.12
CA ALA A 324 26.16 15.68 -13.32
C ALA A 324 26.08 16.83 -14.36
N GLU A 325 27.02 17.77 -14.34
CA GLU A 325 27.11 18.86 -15.31
C GLU A 325 27.39 18.33 -16.73
N ARG A 326 28.35 17.39 -16.85
CA ARG A 326 28.66 16.71 -18.12
C ARG A 326 27.50 15.87 -18.62
N PHE A 327 26.78 15.16 -17.72
CA PHE A 327 25.62 14.36 -18.08
C PHE A 327 24.53 15.22 -18.71
N PHE A 328 24.24 16.36 -18.10
CA PHE A 328 23.24 17.28 -18.59
C PHE A 328 23.64 17.93 -19.93
N ALA A 329 24.91 18.32 -20.08
CA ALA A 329 25.43 18.85 -21.35
C ALA A 329 25.30 17.81 -22.47
N ALA A 330 25.60 16.54 -22.17
CA ALA A 330 25.42 15.44 -23.11
C ALA A 330 23.94 15.18 -23.43
N ALA A 331 23.05 15.22 -22.43
CA ALA A 331 21.60 15.01 -22.60
C ALA A 331 20.96 16.10 -23.48
N THR A 332 21.30 17.37 -23.23
CA THR A 332 20.78 18.50 -24.03
C THR A 332 21.37 18.57 -25.43
N GLY A 333 22.65 18.19 -25.59
CA GLY A 333 23.30 18.08 -26.90
C GLY A 333 22.94 16.84 -27.71
N GLY A 334 22.21 15.89 -27.13
CA GLY A 334 21.88 14.60 -27.77
C GLY A 334 23.09 13.66 -27.95
N ASP A 335 24.17 13.87 -27.19
CA ASP A 335 25.39 13.07 -27.27
C ASP A 335 25.25 11.77 -26.48
N ILE A 336 24.69 10.76 -27.16
CA ILE A 336 24.47 9.43 -26.58
C ILE A 336 25.77 8.75 -26.15
N ASN A 337 26.90 9.04 -26.81
CA ASN A 337 28.18 8.42 -26.48
C ASN A 337 28.72 8.98 -25.18
N ALA A 338 28.69 10.30 -25.02
CA ALA A 338 29.04 10.95 -23.76
C ALA A 338 28.12 10.50 -22.60
N LEU A 339 26.82 10.33 -22.86
CA LEU A 339 25.89 9.76 -21.85
C LEU A 339 26.30 8.34 -21.44
N MET A 340 26.66 7.48 -22.40
CA MET A 340 27.08 6.11 -22.10
C MET A 340 28.37 6.02 -21.28
N GLU A 341 29.27 7.00 -21.39
CA GLU A 341 30.50 7.06 -20.57
C GLU A 341 30.23 7.46 -19.12
N LEU A 342 29.19 8.26 -18.89
CA LEU A 342 28.87 8.84 -17.58
C LEU A 342 27.91 7.98 -16.75
N LEU A 343 27.25 7.00 -17.37
CA LEU A 343 26.24 6.15 -16.74
C LEU A 343 26.79 4.77 -16.38
N SER A 344 26.36 4.22 -15.24
CA SER A 344 26.61 2.82 -14.87
C SER A 344 25.92 1.86 -15.84
N PRO A 345 26.47 0.66 -16.12
CA PRO A 345 25.81 -0.34 -16.97
C PRO A 345 24.37 -0.68 -16.57
N ASP A 346 24.10 -0.70 -15.27
CA ASP A 346 22.83 -1.03 -14.62
C ASP A 346 22.03 0.21 -14.16
N VAL A 347 22.35 1.39 -14.70
CA VAL A 347 21.68 2.64 -14.32
C VAL A 347 20.16 2.53 -14.40
N THR A 348 19.48 3.07 -13.39
CA THR A 348 18.02 3.12 -13.36
C THR A 348 17.51 4.56 -13.30
N LEU A 349 16.60 4.89 -14.21
CA LEU A 349 15.84 6.14 -14.17
C LEU A 349 14.48 5.89 -13.53
N TRP A 350 14.22 6.61 -12.44
CA TRP A 350 12.93 6.68 -11.74
C TRP A 350 12.24 7.99 -12.10
N THR A 351 10.95 7.92 -12.45
CA THR A 351 10.17 9.09 -12.80
C THR A 351 8.90 9.17 -11.97
N ASP A 352 8.63 10.33 -11.36
CA ASP A 352 7.38 10.61 -10.64
C ASP A 352 6.65 11.76 -11.33
N GLY A 353 5.55 11.46 -12.02
CA GLY A 353 4.65 12.46 -12.60
C GLY A 353 3.40 12.72 -11.77
N GLY A 354 3.22 12.06 -10.62
CA GLY A 354 2.04 12.16 -9.77
C GLY A 354 0.72 11.81 -10.47
N GLY A 355 0.75 11.07 -11.58
CA GLY A 355 -0.42 10.84 -12.45
C GLY A 355 -0.88 12.07 -13.26
N LYS A 356 -0.27 13.23 -13.05
CA LYS A 356 -0.64 14.51 -13.71
C LYS A 356 0.26 14.86 -14.89
N VAL A 357 1.50 14.38 -14.87
CA VAL A 357 2.49 14.57 -15.93
C VAL A 357 2.84 13.23 -16.55
N ARG A 358 2.81 13.16 -17.88
CA ARG A 358 3.19 11.95 -18.63
C ARG A 358 4.66 11.62 -18.36
N GLN A 359 4.90 10.47 -17.75
CA GLN A 359 6.22 9.96 -17.39
C GLN A 359 6.32 8.45 -17.65
N ALA A 360 7.53 7.89 -17.54
CA ALA A 360 7.71 6.45 -17.64
C ALA A 360 6.96 5.74 -16.50
N LEU A 361 6.02 4.85 -16.86
CA LEU A 361 5.21 4.11 -15.88
C LEU A 361 5.99 3.01 -15.15
N LYS A 362 7.11 2.59 -15.73
CA LYS A 362 8.06 1.65 -15.15
C LYS A 362 9.44 2.30 -15.10
N PRO A 363 10.29 1.97 -14.13
CA PRO A 363 11.67 2.43 -14.13
C PRO A 363 12.35 2.06 -15.45
N VAL A 364 13.06 3.01 -16.04
CA VAL A 364 13.83 2.78 -17.26
C VAL A 364 15.19 2.24 -16.83
N VAL A 365 15.42 0.95 -17.10
CA VAL A 365 16.60 0.24 -16.62
C VAL A 365 17.59 0.02 -17.76
N GLY A 366 18.87 0.22 -17.45
CA GLY A 366 20.00 -0.13 -18.28
C GLY A 366 20.51 1.03 -19.14
N LEU A 367 21.83 1.02 -19.33
CA LEU A 367 22.62 2.07 -19.99
C LEU A 367 22.00 2.61 -21.29
N LYS A 368 21.68 1.72 -22.24
CA LYS A 368 21.16 2.11 -23.56
C LYS A 368 19.77 2.73 -23.48
N SER A 369 18.90 2.18 -22.63
CA SER A 369 17.52 2.65 -22.46
C SER A 369 17.50 4.05 -21.85
N VAL A 370 18.31 4.27 -20.80
CA VAL A 370 18.42 5.56 -20.12
C VAL A 370 19.11 6.59 -21.01
N ALA A 371 20.22 6.25 -21.67
CA ALA A 371 20.89 7.17 -22.60
C ALA A 371 19.98 7.58 -23.77
N GLY A 372 19.24 6.63 -24.34
CA GLY A 372 18.25 6.90 -25.40
C GLY A 372 17.10 7.79 -24.94
N TRP A 373 16.63 7.60 -23.70
CA TRP A 373 15.60 8.46 -23.10
C TRP A 373 16.06 9.92 -23.02
N PHE A 374 17.28 10.15 -22.53
CA PHE A 374 17.81 11.51 -22.36
C PHE A 374 18.25 12.15 -23.68
N ALA A 375 18.78 11.38 -24.65
CA ALA A 375 19.12 11.91 -25.97
C ALA A 375 17.89 12.43 -26.73
N ALA A 376 16.70 11.88 -26.47
CA ALA A 376 15.46 12.36 -27.05
C ALA A 376 15.02 13.74 -26.49
N LEU A 377 15.45 14.12 -25.27
CA LEU A 377 15.04 15.40 -24.64
C LEU A 377 15.53 16.63 -25.41
N GLY A 378 16.67 16.54 -26.11
CA GLY A 378 17.18 17.65 -26.94
C GLY A 378 16.40 17.88 -28.23
N THR A 379 15.46 17.00 -28.59
CA THR A 379 14.79 17.02 -29.90
C THR A 379 13.27 16.99 -29.83
N ALA A 380 12.69 16.68 -28.67
CA ALA A 380 11.25 16.56 -28.46
C ALA A 380 10.75 17.55 -27.40
N SER A 381 9.55 18.10 -27.61
CA SER A 381 8.90 18.92 -26.60
C SER A 381 8.51 18.10 -25.37
N TYR A 382 8.63 18.72 -24.19
CA TYR A 382 8.30 18.12 -22.90
C TYR A 382 7.29 18.99 -22.17
N GLN A 383 6.16 18.40 -21.79
CA GLN A 383 5.02 19.13 -21.20
C GLN A 383 4.56 20.34 -22.04
N GLY A 384 4.67 20.25 -23.37
CA GLY A 384 4.30 21.33 -24.30
C GLY A 384 5.31 22.48 -24.37
N VAL A 385 6.50 22.32 -23.79
CA VAL A 385 7.60 23.29 -23.85
C VAL A 385 8.65 22.76 -24.83
N GLU A 386 9.12 23.62 -25.74
CA GLU A 386 10.16 23.25 -26.69
C GLU A 386 11.55 23.25 -26.03
N PRO A 387 12.51 22.41 -26.47
CA PRO A 387 13.82 22.33 -25.83
C PRO A 387 14.57 23.67 -25.69
N HIS A 388 14.40 24.59 -26.65
CA HIS A 388 15.02 25.91 -26.64
C HIS A 388 14.39 26.91 -25.65
N GLU A 389 13.19 26.62 -25.14
CA GLU A 389 12.48 27.42 -24.14
C GLU A 389 12.74 26.91 -22.72
N MET A 390 13.31 25.72 -22.59
CA MET A 390 13.66 25.13 -21.30
C MET A 390 14.96 25.73 -20.77
N ARG A 391 14.92 26.22 -19.53
CA ARG A 391 16.10 26.62 -18.79
C ARG A 391 16.40 25.59 -17.71
N ALA A 392 17.64 25.14 -17.64
CA ALA A 392 18.11 24.31 -16.54
C ALA A 392 18.93 25.15 -15.56
N GLU A 393 18.71 24.91 -14.27
CA GLU A 393 19.49 25.46 -13.18
C GLU A 393 20.12 24.33 -12.37
N PHE A 394 21.45 24.32 -12.27
CA PHE A 394 22.16 23.41 -11.38
C PHE A 394 22.09 23.91 -9.95
N THR A 395 21.70 23.03 -9.05
CA THR A 395 21.57 23.33 -7.63
C THR A 395 21.83 22.08 -6.80
N SER A 396 21.79 22.22 -5.48
CA SER A 396 21.74 21.07 -4.58
C SER A 396 20.29 20.74 -4.26
N ILE A 397 19.92 19.47 -4.42
CA ILE A 397 18.60 18.94 -4.11
C ILE A 397 18.79 17.80 -3.12
N ASN A 398 18.12 17.86 -1.97
CA ASN A 398 18.23 16.86 -0.90
C ASN A 398 19.70 16.55 -0.55
N GLY A 399 20.55 17.59 -0.49
CA GLY A 399 21.96 17.47 -0.10
C GLY A 399 22.91 16.91 -1.17
N GLY A 400 22.41 16.51 -2.35
CA GLY A 400 23.19 16.01 -3.49
C GLY A 400 23.13 16.93 -4.71
N PRO A 401 23.91 16.66 -5.77
CA PRO A 401 23.81 17.40 -7.02
C PRO A 401 22.45 17.18 -7.69
N GLY A 402 21.85 18.25 -8.19
CA GLY A 402 20.59 18.18 -8.92
C GLY A 402 20.40 19.32 -9.91
N VAL A 403 19.34 19.17 -10.70
CA VAL A 403 18.96 20.13 -11.76
C VAL A 403 17.49 20.47 -11.59
N VAL A 404 17.15 21.74 -11.66
CA VAL A 404 15.77 22.22 -11.79
C VAL A 404 15.54 22.62 -13.23
N PHE A 405 14.48 22.08 -13.83
CA PHE A 405 14.05 22.41 -15.18
C PHE A 405 12.93 23.44 -15.12
N HIS A 406 13.09 24.55 -15.81
CA HIS A 406 12.14 25.65 -15.88
C HIS A 406 11.60 25.79 -17.30
N ALA A 407 10.30 26.03 -17.40
CA ALA A 407 9.68 26.72 -18.52
C ALA A 407 9.70 28.24 -18.24
N PRO A 408 9.33 29.09 -19.22
CA PRO A 408 9.23 30.53 -18.99
C PRO A 408 8.31 30.93 -17.83
N ASP A 409 7.30 30.11 -17.51
CA ASP A 409 6.23 30.42 -16.56
C ASP A 409 6.18 29.50 -15.31
N ARG A 410 6.92 28.38 -15.29
CA ARG A 410 6.81 27.38 -14.20
C ARG A 410 8.03 26.46 -14.10
N VAL A 411 8.14 25.74 -12.98
CA VAL A 411 9.06 24.59 -12.83
C VAL A 411 8.43 23.37 -13.51
N LEU A 412 9.18 22.70 -14.38
CA LEU A 412 8.76 21.51 -15.12
C LEU A 412 9.07 20.21 -14.36
N ALA A 413 10.28 20.13 -13.80
CA ALA A 413 10.77 18.94 -13.11
C ALA A 413 12.03 19.24 -12.30
N THR A 414 12.38 18.34 -11.39
CA THR A 414 13.70 18.27 -10.76
C THR A 414 14.35 16.93 -11.04
N MET A 415 15.67 16.93 -11.20
CA MET A 415 16.46 15.72 -11.37
C MET A 415 17.57 15.66 -10.33
N SER A 416 17.75 14.49 -9.70
CA SER A 416 18.87 14.21 -8.78
C SER A 416 19.53 12.88 -9.11
N PHE A 417 20.78 12.71 -8.65
CA PHE A 417 21.66 11.63 -9.08
C PHE A 417 22.23 10.85 -7.91
N ASP A 418 22.33 9.53 -8.09
CA ASP A 418 23.21 8.66 -7.31
C ASP A 418 24.38 8.20 -8.17
N PHE A 419 25.49 7.88 -7.52
CA PHE A 419 26.75 7.51 -8.18
C PHE A 419 27.27 6.14 -7.71
N ASP A 420 27.90 5.40 -8.62
CA ASP A 420 28.65 4.19 -8.34
C ASP A 420 30.05 4.51 -7.75
N PRO A 421 30.80 3.52 -7.24
CA PRO A 421 32.14 3.73 -6.69
C PRO A 421 33.16 4.28 -7.70
N GLU A 422 32.93 4.05 -8.98
CA GLU A 422 33.74 4.57 -10.08
C GLU A 422 33.37 6.02 -10.44
N GLY A 423 32.36 6.60 -9.80
CA GLY A 423 31.90 7.97 -9.99
C GLY A 423 30.94 8.16 -11.16
N ARG A 424 30.41 7.08 -11.76
CA ARG A 424 29.38 7.14 -12.79
C ARG A 424 27.99 7.19 -12.16
N ILE A 425 27.01 7.68 -12.90
CA ILE A 425 25.63 7.78 -12.44
C ILE A 425 24.99 6.38 -12.38
N SER A 426 24.61 5.93 -11.19
CA SER A 426 23.97 4.64 -10.94
C SER A 426 22.45 4.74 -10.85
N ALA A 427 21.91 5.90 -10.45
CA ALA A 427 20.48 6.16 -10.51
C ALA A 427 20.17 7.63 -10.82
N ILE A 428 19.05 7.84 -11.51
CA ILE A 428 18.51 9.16 -11.82
C ILE A 428 17.08 9.22 -11.29
N HIS A 429 16.78 10.26 -10.51
CA HIS A 429 15.45 10.49 -9.95
C HIS A 429 14.87 11.75 -10.56
N ASN A 430 13.80 11.60 -11.34
CA ASN A 430 13.12 12.70 -12.02
C ASN A 430 11.74 12.93 -11.42
N VAL A 431 11.57 14.01 -10.67
CA VAL A 431 10.28 14.41 -10.08
C VAL A 431 9.67 15.51 -10.95
N ALA A 432 8.59 15.17 -11.65
CA ALA A 432 7.76 16.10 -12.43
C ALA A 432 6.35 16.26 -11.84
N ASN A 433 6.08 15.65 -10.67
CA ASN A 433 4.82 15.76 -9.97
C ASN A 433 4.58 17.21 -9.48
N PRO A 434 3.59 17.95 -10.03
CA PRO A 434 3.37 19.35 -9.67
C PRO A 434 3.06 19.57 -8.18
N ASP A 435 2.49 18.57 -7.49
CA ASP A 435 2.21 18.69 -6.06
C ASP A 435 3.49 18.72 -5.22
N LYS A 436 4.53 18.00 -5.65
CA LYS A 436 5.84 17.94 -4.97
C LYS A 436 6.77 19.09 -5.36
N LEU A 437 6.48 19.80 -6.45
CA LEU A 437 7.33 20.90 -6.96
C LEU A 437 7.00 22.27 -6.37
N ARG A 438 5.99 22.39 -5.51
CA ARG A 438 5.53 23.68 -4.96
C ARG A 438 6.64 24.43 -4.21
N ALA A 439 7.32 23.75 -3.29
CA ALA A 439 8.41 24.36 -2.52
C ALA A 439 9.60 24.80 -3.39
N VAL A 440 9.92 24.05 -4.44
CA VAL A 440 10.95 24.41 -5.43
C VAL A 440 10.51 25.62 -6.25
N THR A 441 9.24 25.67 -6.65
CA THR A 441 8.65 26.79 -7.41
C THR A 441 8.66 28.09 -6.59
N GLU A 442 8.42 27.99 -5.29
CA GLU A 442 8.49 29.10 -4.34
C GLU A 442 9.92 29.47 -3.94
N GLY A 443 10.93 28.73 -4.42
CA GLY A 443 12.35 28.99 -4.16
C GLY A 443 12.77 28.72 -2.71
N ILE A 444 12.00 27.92 -1.96
CA ILE A 444 12.25 27.63 -0.55
C ILE A 444 13.52 26.76 -0.44
N ARG A 445 14.57 27.31 0.20
CA ARG A 445 15.81 26.59 0.50
C ARG A 445 15.84 26.19 1.98
N ARG A 446 16.26 24.96 2.26
CA ARG A 446 16.53 24.50 3.63
C ARG A 446 18.03 24.34 3.85
N GLU A 447 18.52 24.87 4.96
CA GLU A 447 19.86 24.58 5.44
C GLU A 447 19.84 23.17 6.05
N LEU A 448 20.69 22.28 5.54
CA LEU A 448 20.97 21.01 6.21
C LEU A 448 22.00 21.35 7.30
N ALA A 449 21.56 21.36 8.56
CA ALA A 449 22.39 21.65 9.73
C ALA A 449 23.43 20.55 9.96
#